data_AF-A0A820J175-F1
#
_entry.id   AF-A0A820J175-F1
#
_cell.length_a   1.000
_cell.length_b   1.000
_cell.length_c   1.000
_cell.angle_alpha   90.00
_cell.angle_beta   90.00
_cell.angle_gamma   90.00
#
_symmetry.space_group_name_H-M   'P 1'
#
loop_
_entity.id
_entity.type
_entity.pdbx_description
1 polymer ?
#
loop_
_entity_poly.entity_id
_entity_poly.type
_entity_poly.pdbx_seq_one_letter_code
_entity_poly.pdbx_strand_id
1 'polypeptide(L)'
;MLIDDQETIYPYHEQITYVPKRDCQKKFNIYLLYPHRPKNLSANYSVRIDIFNKDSLTYWASWHLSIPFQFLPVNRIATQLFIPPVVQQGESSCKLSCGQHGRCMKYINKNSSYFCQCNQGYSGRQCNIQHSCSCSSDSLCLTSSICLCSMKRFGRNCHLTRPVCQALNNSCENNGLCISTDNRINVSDFMCLCKENFYGKRCENQITNGIAIELNKDIIEQVSIIFIHCIKAFDLSEHH
;
A
#
# COMPACT_ATOMS: atom_id res chain seq x y z
N MET A 1 -7.01 8.25 -5.39
CA MET A 1 -8.40 8.50 -5.82
C MET A 1 -8.71 9.98 -5.73
N LEU A 2 -9.68 10.49 -6.48
CA LEU A 2 -10.15 11.88 -6.34
C LEU A 2 -11.32 11.95 -5.38
N ILE A 3 -11.27 12.92 -4.48
CA ILE A 3 -12.32 13.22 -3.50
C ILE A 3 -12.74 14.68 -3.59
N ASP A 4 -13.95 14.99 -3.16
CA ASP A 4 -14.42 16.35 -2.92
C ASP A 4 -14.42 16.72 -1.42
N ASP A 5 -14.81 17.96 -1.11
CA ASP A 5 -14.91 18.50 0.24
C ASP A 5 -15.85 17.71 1.19
N GLN A 6 -16.72 16.86 0.65
CA GLN A 6 -17.61 16.00 1.43
C GLN A 6 -17.08 14.56 1.55
N GLU A 7 -15.80 14.33 1.22
CA GLU A 7 -15.17 13.01 1.21
C GLU A 7 -15.85 12.03 0.23
N THR A 8 -16.55 12.55 -0.79
CA THR A 8 -17.16 11.72 -1.82
C THR A 8 -16.08 11.20 -2.75
N ILE A 9 -15.97 9.89 -2.89
CA ILE A 9 -14.99 9.25 -3.76
C ILE A 9 -15.54 9.17 -5.19
N TYR A 10 -14.82 9.75 -6.14
CA TYR A 10 -15.17 9.68 -7.56
C TYR A 10 -14.73 8.33 -8.15
N PRO A 11 -15.45 7.81 -9.18
CA PRO A 11 -15.35 6.42 -9.60
C PRO A 11 -13.97 6.01 -10.15
N TYR A 12 -13.18 6.97 -10.66
CA TYR A 12 -11.85 6.69 -11.18
C TYR A 12 -10.81 6.69 -10.05
N HIS A 13 -10.11 5.57 -9.97
CA HIS A 13 -9.05 5.33 -9.01
C HIS A 13 -7.98 4.46 -9.67
N GLU A 14 -6.78 4.53 -9.12
CA GLU A 14 -5.65 3.70 -9.53
C GLU A 14 -5.11 2.98 -8.30
N GLN A 15 -4.63 1.76 -8.51
CA GLN A 15 -4.05 0.92 -7.46
C GLN A 15 -2.69 0.44 -7.92
N ILE A 16 -1.70 0.54 -7.04
CA ILE A 16 -0.35 0.03 -7.25
C ILE A 16 0.06 -0.81 -6.05
N THR A 17 0.95 -1.77 -6.28
CA THR A 17 1.57 -2.56 -5.21
C THR A 17 3.02 -2.12 -5.09
N TYR A 18 3.36 -1.56 -3.92
CA TYR A 18 4.71 -1.14 -3.58
C TYR A 18 5.40 -2.24 -2.78
N VAL A 19 6.56 -2.69 -3.26
CA VAL A 19 7.41 -3.65 -2.56
C VAL A 19 8.76 -2.98 -2.29
N PRO A 20 9.14 -2.73 -1.02
CA PRO A 20 10.35 -1.96 -0.69
C PRO A 20 11.62 -2.46 -1.40
N LYS A 21 11.85 -3.79 -1.41
CA LYS A 21 13.00 -4.43 -2.06
C LYS A 21 13.11 -4.15 -3.57
N ARG A 22 11.97 -3.92 -4.24
CA ARG A 22 11.88 -3.73 -5.68
C ARG A 22 11.73 -2.26 -6.08
N ASP A 23 11.02 -1.49 -5.27
CA ASP A 23 10.43 -0.22 -5.69
C ASP A 23 10.97 1.01 -4.96
N CYS A 24 11.89 0.86 -3.99
CA CYS A 24 12.44 1.97 -3.19
C CYS A 24 13.00 3.14 -4.04
N GLN A 25 13.64 2.84 -5.17
CA GLN A 25 14.19 3.85 -6.08
C GLN A 25 13.27 4.21 -7.26
N LYS A 26 12.08 3.60 -7.33
CA LYS A 26 11.16 3.82 -8.45
C LYS A 26 10.30 5.05 -8.22
N LYS A 27 10.10 5.80 -9.30
CA LYS A 27 9.10 6.88 -9.38
C LYS A 27 7.83 6.33 -10.01
N PHE A 28 6.69 6.54 -9.35
CA PHE A 28 5.40 6.10 -9.86
C PHE A 28 4.70 7.23 -10.59
N ASN A 29 4.37 7.01 -11.86
CA ASN A 29 3.57 7.93 -12.67
C ASN A 29 2.14 7.39 -12.72
N ILE A 30 1.23 8.04 -12.01
CA ILE A 30 -0.17 7.62 -11.88
C ILE A 30 -1.06 8.66 -12.55
N TYR A 31 -1.96 8.19 -13.43
CA TYR A 31 -2.89 9.04 -14.16
C TYR A 31 -4.31 8.76 -13.70
N LEU A 32 -4.96 9.76 -13.13
CA LEU A 32 -6.39 9.70 -12.83
C LEU A 32 -7.14 10.33 -13.99
N LEU A 33 -7.67 9.50 -14.89
CA LEU A 33 -8.36 9.94 -16.10
C LEU A 33 -9.86 9.97 -15.86
N TYR A 34 -10.52 11.08 -16.21
CA TYR A 34 -11.96 11.26 -16.07
C TYR A 34 -12.55 11.59 -17.45
N PRO A 35 -13.63 10.91 -17.88
CA PRO A 35 -14.26 11.14 -19.18
C PRO A 35 -14.95 12.50 -19.26
N HIS A 36 -15.38 13.00 -18.10
CA HIS A 36 -15.95 14.32 -17.95
C HIS A 36 -15.26 15.02 -16.78
N ARG A 37 -15.10 16.33 -16.91
CA ARG A 37 -14.64 17.17 -15.82
C ARG A 37 -15.51 16.91 -14.58
N PRO A 38 -14.92 16.80 -13.37
CA PRO A 38 -15.69 16.75 -12.13
C PRO A 38 -16.71 17.90 -12.12
N LYS A 39 -18.00 17.53 -12.05
CA LYS A 39 -19.10 18.33 -12.60
C LYS A 39 -19.43 19.60 -11.79
N ASN A 40 -18.87 19.77 -10.60
CA ASN A 40 -19.22 20.86 -9.70
C ASN A 40 -18.08 21.89 -9.62
N LEU A 41 -18.24 23.03 -10.30
CA LEU A 41 -17.27 24.13 -10.29
C LEU A 41 -17.17 24.83 -8.92
N SER A 42 -18.13 24.60 -8.02
CA SER A 42 -18.16 25.19 -6.67
C SER A 42 -17.57 24.26 -5.60
N ALA A 43 -17.23 23.02 -5.95
CA ALA A 43 -16.62 22.07 -5.01
C ALA A 43 -15.11 22.07 -5.16
N ASN A 44 -14.37 21.98 -4.06
CA ASN A 44 -12.95 21.73 -4.15
C ASN A 44 -12.66 20.24 -4.28
N TYR A 45 -11.62 19.95 -5.04
CA TYR A 45 -11.18 18.59 -5.31
C TYR A 45 -9.77 18.35 -4.78
N SER A 46 -9.55 17.15 -4.27
CA SER A 46 -8.27 16.72 -3.75
C SER A 46 -7.98 15.28 -4.14
N VAL A 47 -6.70 14.94 -4.24
CA VAL A 47 -6.26 13.56 -4.41
C VAL A 47 -6.01 12.96 -3.04
N ARG A 48 -6.72 11.89 -2.74
CA ARG A 48 -6.49 11.06 -1.56
C ARG A 48 -5.73 9.81 -1.94
N ILE A 49 -4.70 9.49 -1.17
CA ILE A 49 -3.86 8.30 -1.35
C ILE A 49 -3.95 7.51 -0.07
N ASP A 50 -4.44 6.27 -0.17
CA ASP A 50 -4.58 5.37 0.97
C ASP A 50 -3.61 4.20 0.80
N ILE A 51 -2.93 3.83 1.88
CA ILE A 51 -2.04 2.67 1.92
C ILE A 51 -2.67 1.60 2.82
N PHE A 52 -2.58 0.36 2.35
CA PHE A 52 -3.04 -0.83 3.05
C PHE A 52 -1.90 -1.84 3.09
N ASN A 53 -1.83 -2.61 4.16
CA ASN A 53 -1.07 -3.85 4.16
C ASN A 53 -1.73 -4.81 3.16
N LYS A 54 -0.96 -5.29 2.19
CA LYS A 54 -1.49 -6.08 1.09
C LYS A 54 -1.82 -7.52 1.50
N ASP A 55 -1.17 -8.06 2.52
CA ASP A 55 -1.36 -9.42 3.00
C ASP A 55 -2.57 -9.53 3.91
N SER A 56 -2.68 -8.62 4.90
CA SER A 56 -3.80 -8.60 5.85
C SER A 56 -4.99 -7.77 5.39
N LEU A 57 -4.85 -6.99 4.30
CA LEU A 57 -5.83 -6.00 3.83
C LEU A 57 -6.18 -4.93 4.88
N THR A 58 -5.32 -4.72 5.87
CA THR A 58 -5.55 -3.72 6.92
C THR A 58 -5.10 -2.33 6.48
N TYR A 59 -5.90 -1.32 6.77
CA TYR A 59 -5.56 0.07 6.54
C TYR A 59 -4.28 0.49 7.27
N TRP A 60 -3.41 1.27 6.62
CA TRP A 60 -2.14 1.76 7.18
C TRP A 60 -2.11 3.28 7.41
N ALA A 61 -2.27 4.08 6.36
CA ALA A 61 -2.18 5.54 6.42
C ALA A 61 -2.81 6.20 5.19
N SER A 62 -3.12 7.50 5.29
CA SER A 62 -3.64 8.29 4.17
C SER A 62 -3.00 9.66 4.04
N TRP A 63 -2.91 10.11 2.79
CA TRP A 63 -2.46 11.45 2.41
C TRP A 63 -3.59 12.19 1.70
N HIS A 64 -3.63 13.50 1.92
CA HIS A 64 -4.54 14.41 1.27
C HIS A 64 -3.76 15.48 0.49
N LEU A 65 -3.83 15.45 -0.83
CA LEU A 65 -3.15 16.39 -1.73
C LEU A 65 -4.18 17.32 -2.37
N SER A 66 -4.12 18.60 -2.04
CA SER A 66 -5.02 19.60 -2.62
C SER A 66 -4.71 19.86 -4.09
N ILE A 67 -5.73 20.04 -4.93
CA ILE A 67 -5.58 20.47 -6.32
C ILE A 67 -5.75 22.00 -6.37
N PRO A 68 -4.68 22.78 -6.61
CA PRO A 68 -4.73 24.25 -6.52
C PRO A 68 -5.48 24.90 -7.69
N PHE A 69 -5.31 24.38 -8.91
CA PHE A 69 -5.85 24.99 -10.13
C PHE A 69 -6.97 24.15 -10.73
N GLN A 70 -8.12 24.12 -10.05
CA GLN A 70 -9.28 23.33 -10.47
C GLN A 70 -9.88 23.77 -11.81
N PHE A 71 -9.59 25.01 -12.23
CA PHE A 71 -9.98 25.52 -13.54
C PHE A 71 -9.19 24.86 -14.69
N LEU A 72 -8.01 24.28 -14.42
CA LEU A 72 -7.21 23.63 -15.46
C LEU A 72 -7.77 22.24 -15.81
N PRO A 73 -7.81 21.89 -17.10
CA PRO A 73 -8.27 20.56 -17.54
C PRO A 73 -7.32 19.44 -17.11
N VAL A 74 -6.05 19.77 -16.88
CA VAL A 74 -5.01 18.82 -16.45
C VAL A 74 -4.23 19.45 -15.31
N ASN A 75 -4.10 18.71 -14.21
CA ASN A 75 -3.28 19.07 -13.06
C ASN A 75 -2.16 18.04 -12.91
N ARG A 76 -0.93 18.51 -12.69
CA ARG A 76 0.22 17.66 -12.40
C ARG A 76 0.68 17.91 -10.96
N ILE A 77 0.61 16.87 -10.13
CA ILE A 77 1.06 16.90 -8.74
C ILE A 77 2.24 15.95 -8.62
N ALA A 78 3.34 16.43 -8.06
CA ALA A 78 4.51 15.63 -7.70
C ALA A 78 4.73 15.76 -6.19
N THR A 79 4.78 14.64 -5.49
CA THR A 79 4.98 14.61 -4.05
C THR A 79 5.80 13.38 -3.66
N GLN A 80 6.57 13.50 -2.58
CA GLN A 80 7.29 12.39 -1.97
C GLN A 80 6.48 11.92 -0.75
N LEU A 81 6.05 10.67 -0.78
CA LEU A 81 5.27 10.06 0.30
C LEU A 81 6.21 9.34 1.26
N PHE A 82 6.19 9.73 2.54
CA PHE A 82 6.92 9.03 3.60
C PHE A 82 6.01 8.02 4.29
N ILE A 83 6.24 6.73 4.05
CA ILE A 83 5.44 5.65 4.67
C ILE A 83 5.80 5.57 6.16
N PRO A 84 4.86 5.81 7.08
CA PRO A 84 5.15 5.76 8.51
C PRO A 84 5.49 4.33 8.94
N PRO A 85 6.47 4.13 9.83
CA PRO A 85 6.87 2.80 10.30
C PRO A 85 5.79 2.11 11.14
N VAL A 86 4.86 2.89 11.71
CA VAL A 86 3.76 2.40 12.53
C VAL A 86 2.43 2.65 11.80
N VAL A 87 1.54 1.68 11.88
CA VAL A 87 0.16 1.78 11.37
C VAL A 87 -0.59 2.88 12.12
N GLN A 88 -1.27 3.78 11.39
CA GLN A 88 -2.12 4.78 12.03
C GLN A 88 -3.32 4.10 12.70
N GLN A 89 -3.48 4.38 13.98
CA GLN A 89 -4.68 4.01 14.73
C GLN A 89 -5.76 5.10 14.61
N GLY A 90 -6.95 4.79 15.11
CA GLY A 90 -8.02 5.78 15.21
C GLY A 90 -7.59 6.95 16.10
N GLU A 91 -7.92 8.16 15.68
CA GLU A 91 -7.59 9.37 16.43
C GLU A 91 -8.66 9.65 17.49
N SER A 92 -8.28 9.58 18.77
CA SER A 92 -9.18 9.86 19.89
C SER A 92 -9.51 11.34 20.05
N SER A 93 -8.60 12.24 19.66
CA SER A 93 -8.78 13.70 19.74
C SER A 93 -9.58 14.29 18.57
N CYS A 94 -10.20 13.44 17.75
CA CYS A 94 -10.86 13.85 16.53
C CYS A 94 -12.21 14.53 16.77
N LYS A 95 -12.43 15.66 16.08
CA LYS A 95 -13.71 16.41 16.11
C LYS A 95 -14.78 15.88 15.14
N LEU A 96 -14.42 14.94 14.26
CA LEU A 96 -15.29 14.39 13.22
C LEU A 96 -16.04 13.16 13.76
N SER A 97 -17.37 13.18 13.70
CA SER A 97 -18.21 12.02 14.05
C SER A 97 -18.34 11.06 12.87
N CYS A 98 -17.93 9.80 13.08
CA CYS A 98 -17.92 8.74 12.07
C CYS A 98 -19.03 7.69 12.24
N GLY A 99 -20.03 7.99 13.08
CA GLY A 99 -21.12 7.06 13.39
C GLY A 99 -20.63 5.76 14.04
N GLN A 100 -21.46 4.73 13.97
CA GLN A 100 -21.17 3.40 14.53
C GLN A 100 -20.40 2.50 13.55
N HIS A 101 -20.31 2.89 12.28
CA HIS A 101 -19.73 2.10 11.19
C HIS A 101 -18.44 2.70 10.66
N GLY A 102 -17.74 3.47 11.47
CA GLY A 102 -16.46 4.05 11.08
C GLY A 102 -15.64 4.50 12.26
N ARG A 103 -14.36 4.77 11.98
CA ARG A 103 -13.42 5.34 12.94
C ARG A 103 -12.79 6.59 12.34
N CYS A 104 -12.53 7.58 13.19
CA CYS A 104 -11.86 8.79 12.74
C CYS A 104 -10.37 8.54 12.54
N MET A 105 -9.85 9.02 11.41
CA MET A 105 -8.45 8.93 11.01
C MET A 105 -7.91 10.32 10.69
N LYS A 106 -6.62 10.53 10.90
CA LYS A 106 -5.91 11.78 10.56
C LYS A 106 -5.08 11.59 9.29
N TYR A 107 -5.10 12.56 8.38
CA TYR A 107 -4.18 12.58 7.24
C TYR A 107 -2.74 12.84 7.71
N ILE A 108 -1.77 12.06 7.23
CA ILE A 108 -0.39 12.18 7.76
C ILE A 108 0.31 13.46 7.32
N ASN A 109 -0.08 14.04 6.19
CA ASN A 109 0.55 15.20 5.59
C ASN A 109 -0.18 16.53 5.87
N LYS A 110 -1.26 16.50 6.67
CA LYS A 110 -2.01 17.70 7.05
C LYS A 110 -2.30 17.70 8.54
N ASN A 111 -1.93 18.80 9.20
CA ASN A 111 -2.26 18.99 10.61
C ASN A 111 -3.77 19.20 10.78
N SER A 112 -4.32 18.57 11.82
CA SER A 112 -5.72 18.70 12.23
C SER A 112 -6.76 18.47 11.12
N SER A 113 -6.41 17.65 10.11
CA SER A 113 -7.31 17.24 9.04
C SER A 113 -7.65 15.77 9.19
N TYR A 114 -8.95 15.49 9.25
CA TYR A 114 -9.49 14.20 9.64
C TYR A 114 -10.52 13.71 8.63
N PHE A 115 -10.69 12.39 8.55
CA PHE A 115 -11.72 11.75 7.74
C PHE A 115 -12.21 10.49 8.44
N CYS A 116 -13.36 9.97 8.00
CA CYS A 116 -13.88 8.71 8.53
C CYS A 116 -13.43 7.54 7.66
N GLN A 117 -12.75 6.57 8.27
CA GLN A 117 -12.56 5.26 7.68
C GLN A 117 -13.78 4.41 8.01
N CYS A 118 -14.59 4.13 7.00
CA CYS A 118 -15.80 3.33 7.15
C CYS A 118 -15.49 1.83 7.15
N ASN A 119 -16.33 1.10 7.86
CA ASN A 119 -16.39 -0.35 7.82
C ASN A 119 -16.91 -0.82 6.44
N GLN A 120 -16.59 -2.06 6.08
CA GLN A 120 -17.03 -2.64 4.82
C GLN A 120 -18.56 -2.58 4.67
N GLY A 121 -19.02 -2.14 3.49
CA GLY A 121 -20.44 -1.93 3.20
C GLY A 121 -21.00 -0.57 3.62
N TYR A 122 -20.18 0.32 4.20
CA TYR A 122 -20.57 1.67 4.58
C TYR A 122 -19.68 2.71 3.91
N SER A 123 -20.25 3.89 3.66
CA SER A 123 -19.61 4.98 2.94
C SER A 123 -20.17 6.34 3.36
N GLY A 124 -19.60 7.40 2.78
CA GLY A 124 -19.97 8.79 3.08
C GLY A 124 -19.13 9.37 4.22
N ARG A 125 -19.19 10.69 4.35
CA ARG A 125 -18.40 11.47 5.31
C ARG A 125 -18.51 11.00 6.76
N GLN A 126 -19.66 10.43 7.14
CA GLN A 126 -19.97 9.96 8.49
C GLN A 126 -20.25 8.44 8.53
N CYS A 127 -19.93 7.70 7.47
CA CYS A 127 -20.15 6.26 7.39
C CYS A 127 -21.60 5.81 7.63
N ASN A 128 -22.57 6.63 7.21
CA ASN A 128 -24.00 6.40 7.37
C ASN A 128 -24.71 5.88 6.10
N ILE A 129 -24.00 5.79 4.98
CA ILE A 129 -24.55 5.33 3.70
C ILE A 129 -24.18 3.88 3.50
N GLN A 130 -25.16 2.98 3.62
CA GLN A 130 -25.00 1.56 3.33
C GLN A 130 -24.95 1.31 1.82
N HIS A 131 -24.09 0.40 1.39
CA HIS A 131 -23.99 -0.04 0.00
C HIS A 131 -23.67 -1.53 -0.10
N SER A 132 -24.04 -2.14 -1.23
CA SER A 132 -23.66 -3.51 -1.54
C SER A 132 -22.29 -3.56 -2.22
N CYS A 133 -21.46 -4.51 -1.80
CA CYS A 133 -20.13 -4.74 -2.37
C CYS A 133 -20.20 -5.78 -3.49
N SER A 134 -19.56 -5.49 -4.62
CA SER A 134 -19.46 -6.39 -5.78
C SER A 134 -18.15 -7.20 -5.82
N CYS A 135 -17.29 -7.02 -4.81
CA CYS A 135 -15.97 -7.62 -4.70
C CYS A 135 -16.03 -9.11 -4.29
N SER A 136 -14.94 -9.85 -4.48
CA SER A 136 -14.82 -11.22 -3.97
C SER A 136 -14.86 -11.28 -2.45
N SER A 137 -15.28 -12.43 -1.90
CA SER A 137 -15.45 -12.63 -0.45
C SER A 137 -14.18 -12.45 0.38
N ASP A 138 -13.01 -12.67 -0.22
CA ASP A 138 -11.69 -12.55 0.40
C ASP A 138 -11.00 -11.20 0.10
N SER A 139 -11.77 -10.18 -0.32
CA SER A 139 -11.26 -8.86 -0.65
C SER A 139 -11.87 -7.77 0.24
N LEU A 140 -11.17 -6.64 0.37
CA LEU A 140 -11.69 -5.48 1.09
C LEU A 140 -12.41 -4.55 0.12
N CYS A 141 -13.65 -4.24 0.42
CA CYS A 141 -14.48 -3.32 -0.34
C CYS A 141 -14.46 -1.94 0.32
N LEU A 142 -13.91 -0.94 -0.37
CA LEU A 142 -13.85 0.44 0.13
C LEU A 142 -15.10 1.23 -0.24
N THR A 143 -15.65 0.96 -1.42
CA THR A 143 -16.93 1.49 -1.92
C THR A 143 -17.60 0.41 -2.76
N SER A 144 -18.83 0.65 -3.21
CA SER A 144 -19.56 -0.27 -4.10
C SER A 144 -18.80 -0.71 -5.37
N SER A 145 -17.78 0.07 -5.78
CA SER A 145 -17.02 -0.15 -7.03
C SER A 145 -15.50 -0.28 -6.86
N ILE A 146 -14.96 -0.07 -5.65
CA ILE A 146 -13.52 -0.11 -5.38
C ILE A 146 -13.20 -1.31 -4.50
N CYS A 147 -12.50 -2.29 -5.08
CA CYS A 147 -12.09 -3.52 -4.42
C CYS A 147 -10.57 -3.57 -4.26
N LEU A 148 -10.11 -3.87 -3.05
CA LEU A 148 -8.72 -4.21 -2.76
C LEU A 148 -8.58 -5.72 -2.70
N CYS A 149 -7.99 -6.30 -3.76
CA CYS A 149 -7.89 -7.74 -3.89
C CYS A 149 -6.88 -8.35 -2.92
N SER A 150 -7.13 -9.57 -2.46
CA SER A 150 -6.11 -10.40 -1.80
C SER A 150 -4.93 -10.66 -2.74
N MET A 151 -3.80 -11.12 -2.20
CA MET A 151 -2.57 -11.37 -2.97
C MET A 151 -2.73 -12.35 -4.13
N LYS A 152 -3.71 -13.25 -4.07
CA LYS A 152 -3.93 -14.31 -5.07
C LYS A 152 -4.93 -13.90 -6.16
N ARG A 153 -5.59 -12.75 -6.01
CA ARG A 153 -6.68 -12.29 -6.86
C ARG A 153 -6.39 -10.96 -7.51
N PHE A 154 -7.05 -10.72 -8.65
CA PHE A 154 -6.94 -9.47 -9.38
C PHE A 154 -8.21 -9.20 -10.20
N GLY A 155 -8.18 -8.11 -10.96
CA GLY A 155 -9.32 -7.61 -11.72
C GLY A 155 -10.18 -6.67 -10.89
N ARG A 156 -11.12 -5.99 -11.55
CA ARG A 156 -11.93 -4.91 -10.96
C ARG A 156 -12.65 -5.34 -9.67
N ASN A 157 -13.17 -6.56 -9.66
CA ASN A 157 -13.95 -7.11 -8.54
C ASN A 157 -13.22 -8.25 -7.81
N CYS A 158 -11.92 -8.46 -8.09
CA CYS A 158 -11.11 -9.49 -7.45
C CYS A 158 -11.58 -10.94 -7.70
N HIS A 159 -12.35 -11.20 -8.75
CA HIS A 159 -12.80 -12.57 -9.06
C HIS A 159 -11.77 -13.40 -9.84
N LEU A 160 -10.76 -12.76 -10.43
CA LEU A 160 -9.74 -13.45 -11.25
C LEU A 160 -8.57 -13.90 -10.39
N THR A 161 -7.97 -15.03 -10.71
CA THR A 161 -6.84 -15.63 -9.98
C THR A 161 -5.57 -15.69 -10.83
N ARG A 162 -4.40 -15.54 -10.19
CA ARG A 162 -3.12 -15.64 -10.90
C ARG A 162 -2.54 -17.04 -10.84
N PRO A 163 -2.29 -17.69 -11.99
CA PRO A 163 -1.68 -19.02 -12.01
C PRO A 163 -0.22 -19.02 -11.53
N VAL A 164 0.53 -17.93 -11.71
CA VAL A 164 1.98 -17.85 -11.45
C VAL A 164 2.37 -18.21 -10.01
N CYS A 165 1.60 -17.72 -9.03
CA CYS A 165 1.79 -18.04 -7.61
C CYS A 165 0.88 -19.19 -7.13
N GLN A 166 0.16 -19.84 -8.04
CA GLN A 166 -0.74 -20.98 -7.75
C GLN A 166 -0.22 -22.30 -8.32
N ALA A 167 0.84 -22.28 -9.14
CA ALA A 167 1.45 -23.47 -9.70
C ALA A 167 1.94 -24.42 -8.58
N LEU A 168 1.71 -25.72 -8.78
CA LEU A 168 1.83 -26.80 -7.78
C LEU A 168 3.21 -26.96 -7.09
N ASN A 169 4.26 -26.26 -7.53
CA ASN A 169 5.63 -26.44 -7.04
C ASN A 169 6.14 -25.34 -6.09
N ASN A 170 5.25 -24.69 -5.32
CA ASN A 170 5.60 -23.64 -4.34
C ASN A 170 6.65 -22.67 -4.90
N SER A 171 6.21 -21.70 -5.73
CA SER A 171 7.11 -20.74 -6.37
C SER A 171 8.11 -20.11 -5.38
N CYS A 172 7.70 -19.94 -4.12
CA CYS A 172 8.56 -19.61 -2.98
C CYS A 172 8.55 -20.75 -1.95
N GLU A 173 9.73 -21.24 -1.58
CA GLU A 173 10.01 -22.23 -0.55
C GLU A 173 9.96 -21.60 0.87
N ASN A 174 10.05 -22.44 1.90
CA ASN A 174 10.10 -22.03 3.32
C ASN A 174 9.04 -20.99 3.72
N ASN A 175 7.83 -21.14 3.18
CA ASN A 175 6.69 -20.26 3.39
C ASN A 175 6.95 -18.80 2.99
N GLY A 176 7.83 -18.57 2.02
CA GLY A 176 8.02 -17.26 1.40
C GLY A 176 6.76 -16.78 0.67
N LEU A 177 6.56 -15.47 0.64
CA LEU A 177 5.41 -14.85 -0.02
C LEU A 177 5.71 -14.62 -1.50
N CYS A 178 4.91 -15.23 -2.38
CA CYS A 178 5.00 -15.03 -3.83
C CYS A 178 4.26 -13.77 -4.27
N ILE A 179 4.97 -12.91 -5.00
CA ILE A 179 4.44 -11.65 -5.56
C ILE A 179 4.71 -11.64 -7.07
N SER A 180 3.67 -11.45 -7.86
CA SER A 180 3.81 -11.31 -9.31
C SER A 180 4.33 -9.90 -9.66
N THR A 181 5.30 -9.82 -10.58
CA THR A 181 6.06 -8.58 -10.85
C THR A 181 5.31 -7.57 -11.72
N ASP A 182 4.41 -8.02 -12.58
CA ASP A 182 3.49 -7.17 -13.36
C ASP A 182 2.07 -7.77 -13.36
N ASN A 183 1.08 -6.90 -13.25
CA ASN A 183 -0.34 -7.23 -13.27
C ASN A 183 -0.91 -7.26 -14.70
N ARG A 184 -0.17 -6.72 -15.68
CA ARG A 184 -0.64 -6.44 -17.04
C ARG A 184 0.16 -7.18 -18.13
N ILE A 185 1.33 -7.75 -17.82
CA ILE A 185 2.24 -8.39 -18.80
C ILE A 185 2.84 -9.69 -18.22
N ASN A 186 2.80 -10.75 -19.05
CA ASN A 186 3.46 -12.07 -19.01
C ASN A 186 3.47 -12.93 -17.72
N VAL A 187 3.22 -14.22 -17.95
CA VAL A 187 2.85 -15.28 -17.00
C VAL A 187 4.06 -15.86 -16.23
N SER A 188 5.28 -15.36 -16.42
CA SER A 188 6.52 -16.01 -15.94
C SER A 188 7.24 -15.32 -14.79
N ASP A 189 7.01 -14.02 -14.55
CA ASP A 189 7.83 -13.28 -13.60
C ASP A 189 7.15 -13.12 -12.23
N PHE A 190 7.77 -13.73 -11.22
CA PHE A 190 7.41 -13.60 -9.81
C PHE A 190 8.66 -13.28 -8.99
N MET A 191 8.44 -12.73 -7.81
CA MET A 191 9.45 -12.51 -6.79
C MET A 191 8.99 -13.10 -5.46
N CYS A 192 9.93 -13.57 -4.66
CA CYS A 192 9.67 -14.07 -3.32
C CYS A 192 10.09 -13.04 -2.27
N LEU A 193 9.20 -12.76 -1.32
CA LEU A 193 9.56 -12.14 -0.05
C LEU A 193 9.77 -13.25 0.97
N CYS A 194 11.01 -13.41 1.38
CA CYS A 194 11.39 -14.45 2.33
C CYS A 194 11.04 -14.04 3.75
N LYS A 195 10.66 -15.03 4.55
CA LYS A 195 10.53 -14.86 6.00
C LYS A 195 11.90 -14.62 6.64
N GLU A 196 11.88 -14.17 7.89
CA GLU A 196 13.07 -14.12 8.72
C GLU A 196 13.82 -15.46 8.69
N ASN A 197 15.14 -15.39 8.63
CA ASN A 197 16.05 -16.54 8.53
C ASN A 197 16.06 -17.32 7.21
N PHE A 198 15.41 -16.82 6.15
CA PHE A 198 15.49 -17.43 4.81
C PHE A 198 15.94 -16.43 3.75
N TYR A 199 16.64 -16.92 2.73
CA TYR A 199 17.12 -16.12 1.61
C TYR A 199 17.26 -16.95 0.32
N GLY A 200 17.64 -16.29 -0.77
CA GLY A 200 17.66 -16.88 -2.10
C GLY A 200 16.56 -16.32 -3.00
N LYS A 201 16.51 -16.76 -4.25
CA LYS A 201 15.52 -16.27 -5.22
C LYS A 201 14.11 -16.77 -4.89
N ARG A 202 14.05 -17.99 -4.33
CA ARG A 202 12.83 -18.69 -3.93
C ARG A 202 12.76 -18.91 -2.42
N CYS A 203 13.63 -18.29 -1.64
CA CYS A 203 13.72 -18.51 -0.18
C CYS A 203 14.15 -19.94 0.18
N GLU A 204 14.91 -20.58 -0.70
CA GLU A 204 15.39 -21.97 -0.60
C GLU A 204 16.49 -22.17 0.46
N ASN A 205 17.23 -21.10 0.80
CA ASN A 205 18.35 -21.18 1.73
C ASN A 205 17.94 -20.71 3.13
N GLN A 206 18.34 -21.46 4.15
CA GLN A 206 18.20 -21.07 5.55
C GLN A 206 19.47 -20.39 6.05
N ILE A 207 19.32 -19.34 6.85
CA ILE A 207 20.42 -18.70 7.55
C ILE A 207 20.79 -19.58 8.75
N THR A 208 21.93 -20.28 8.65
CA THR A 208 22.46 -21.14 9.72
C THR A 208 23.54 -20.44 10.54
N ASN A 209 24.44 -19.70 9.89
CA ASN A 209 25.52 -18.94 10.52
C ASN A 209 25.41 -17.45 10.16
N GLY A 210 24.27 -16.83 10.48
CA GLY A 210 24.04 -15.40 10.25
C GLY A 210 24.63 -14.55 11.37
N ILE A 211 25.21 -13.41 11.02
CA ILE A 211 25.53 -12.36 11.99
C ILE A 211 24.32 -11.43 12.04
N ALA A 212 23.61 -11.40 13.16
CA ALA A 212 22.57 -10.42 13.41
C ALA A 212 23.22 -9.13 13.91
N ILE A 213 22.92 -8.01 13.24
CA ILE A 213 23.38 -6.68 13.66
C ILE A 213 22.17 -5.91 14.12
N GLU A 214 22.05 -5.73 15.43
CA GLU A 214 21.02 -4.93 16.05
C GLU A 214 21.54 -3.51 16.25
N LEU A 215 20.81 -2.54 15.70
CA LEU A 215 21.15 -1.12 15.80
C LEU A 215 20.09 -0.46 16.67
N ASN A 216 20.53 0.35 17.63
CA ASN A 216 19.60 1.14 18.44
C ASN A 216 18.78 2.07 17.53
N LYS A 217 17.46 2.14 17.75
CA LYS A 217 16.55 3.05 17.06
C LYS A 217 17.02 4.50 17.10
N ASP A 218 17.56 4.94 18.24
CA ASP A 218 18.07 6.30 18.40
C ASP A 218 19.18 6.62 17.39
N ILE A 219 20.02 5.63 17.07
CA ILE A 219 21.08 5.75 16.07
C ILE A 219 20.44 5.85 14.68
N ILE A 220 19.51 4.95 14.35
CA ILE A 220 18.83 4.92 13.04
C ILE A 220 18.11 6.25 12.75
N GLU A 221 17.54 6.89 13.76
CA GLU A 221 16.84 8.18 13.61
C GLU A 221 17.80 9.37 13.44
N GLN A 222 19.07 9.24 13.84
CA GLN A 222 20.07 10.30 13.80
C GLN A 222 21.02 10.22 12.59
N VAL A 223 21.14 9.07 11.93
CA VAL A 223 22.01 8.92 10.75
C VAL A 223 21.24 8.59 9.48
N SER A 224 21.64 9.22 8.38
CA SER A 224 21.00 9.02 7.07
C SER A 224 21.50 7.76 6.36
N ILE A 225 22.71 7.28 6.68
CA ILE A 225 23.37 6.14 6.03
C ILE A 225 24.19 5.37 7.07
N ILE A 226 24.09 4.03 7.07
CA ILE A 226 24.88 3.13 7.89
C ILE A 226 25.71 2.25 6.96
N PHE A 227 27.03 2.31 7.09
CA PHE A 227 27.96 1.44 6.36
C PHE A 227 28.38 0.29 7.26
N ILE A 228 28.05 -0.94 6.85
CA ILE A 228 28.50 -2.16 7.52
C ILE A 228 29.57 -2.79 6.64
N HIS A 229 30.82 -2.77 7.10
CA HIS A 229 31.94 -3.39 6.41
C HIS A 229 32.27 -4.73 7.05
N CYS A 230 31.96 -5.83 6.37
CA CYS A 230 32.28 -7.18 6.83
C CYS A 230 33.62 -7.62 6.22
N ILE A 231 34.64 -7.77 7.06
CA ILE A 231 35.95 -8.32 6.65
C ILE A 231 35.97 -9.81 6.94
N LYS A 232 36.21 -10.63 5.92
CA LYS A 232 36.44 -12.06 6.09
C LYS A 232 37.94 -12.29 6.28
N ALA A 233 38.36 -12.58 7.51
CA ALA A 233 39.70 -13.11 7.75
C ALA A 233 39.71 -14.59 7.31
N PHE A 234 40.57 -14.93 6.35
CA PHE A 234 40.86 -16.32 6.02
C PHE A 234 41.95 -16.80 6.97
N ASP A 235 41.74 -17.93 7.62
CA ASP A 235 42.79 -18.60 8.38
C ASP A 235 43.70 -19.31 7.36
N LEU A 236 45.00 -19.01 7.39
CA LEU A 236 46.01 -19.53 6.44
C LEU A 236 46.51 -20.93 6.84
N SER A 237 45.72 -21.70 7.59
CA SER A 237 46.16 -22.92 8.28
C SER A 237 45.82 -24.25 7.58
N GLU A 238 45.44 -24.25 6.29
CA GLU A 238 45.20 -25.50 5.51
C GLU A 238 46.02 -25.58 4.21
N HIS A 239 47.31 -25.27 4.27
CA HIS A 239 48.28 -25.72 3.27
C HIS A 239 49.47 -26.39 3.96
N HIS A 240 49.27 -27.65 4.36
CA HIS A 240 50.33 -28.64 4.56
C HIS A 240 49.95 -29.94 3.88
#